data_AF-A0A8I0N587-F1
#
_entry.id   AF-A0A8I0N587-F1
#
_cell.length_a   1.000
_cell.length_b   1.000
_cell.length_c   1.000
_cell.angle_alpha   90.00
_cell.angle_beta   90.00
_cell.angle_gamma   90.00
#
_symmetry.space_group_name_H-M   'P 1'
#
loop_
_entity.id
_entity.type
_entity.pdbx_description
1 polymer ?
#
loop_
_entity_poly.entity_id
_entity_poly.type
_entity_poly.pdbx_seq_one_letter_code
_entity_poly.pdbx_strand_id
1 'polypeptide(L)'
;MTNCHSELIDRLSKLDAPDREVDREIWEYLFGDKPVDFSMPLMEYTASVDAAIALAARVFPGWHWSIYDTDGVGRCNAQLERPDFTGAEDFDGTGATPAIALLITLLRAKEASNA
;
A
#
# COMPACT_ATOMS: atom_id res chain seq x y z
N MET A 1 11.74 -11.39 13.72
CA MET A 1 10.64 -12.25 13.23
C MET A 1 9.92 -11.42 12.19
N THR A 2 10.16 -11.70 10.92
CA THR A 2 9.52 -10.95 9.82
C THR A 2 8.06 -11.42 9.76
N ASN A 3 7.11 -10.53 10.06
CA ASN A 3 5.68 -10.86 9.96
C ASN A 3 5.37 -11.34 8.54
N CYS A 4 4.49 -12.34 8.43
CA CYS A 4 4.08 -12.86 7.12
C CYS A 4 3.24 -11.78 6.40
N HIS A 5 3.39 -11.64 5.08
CA HIS A 5 2.70 -10.62 4.27
C HIS A 5 1.17 -10.61 4.48
N SER A 6 0.53 -11.77 4.64
CA SER A 6 -0.91 -11.86 4.88
C SER A 6 -1.30 -11.27 6.24
N GLU A 7 -0.44 -11.39 7.25
CA GLU A 7 -0.67 -10.79 8.57
C GLU A 7 -0.59 -9.26 8.51
N LEU A 8 0.31 -8.70 7.69
CA LEU A 8 0.42 -7.24 7.51
C LEU A 8 -0.80 -6.66 6.79
N ILE A 9 -1.28 -7.32 5.75
CA ILE A 9 -2.53 -6.95 5.05
C ILE A 9 -3.73 -7.05 6.00
N ASP A 10 -3.82 -8.13 6.77
CA ASP A 10 -4.90 -8.31 7.75
C ASP A 10 -4.89 -7.21 8.82
N ARG A 11 -3.72 -6.77 9.27
CA ARG A 11 -3.58 -5.64 10.20
C ARG A 11 -4.03 -4.33 9.57
N LEU A 12 -3.54 -4.00 8.37
CA LEU A 12 -3.94 -2.81 7.63
C LEU A 12 -5.46 -2.75 7.43
N SER A 13 -6.10 -3.88 7.12
CA SER A 13 -7.55 -3.96 6.91
C SER A 13 -8.39 -3.62 8.14
N LYS A 14 -7.79 -3.68 9.34
CA LYS A 14 -8.43 -3.43 10.63
C LYS A 14 -8.09 -2.06 11.23
N LEU A 15 -7.13 -1.33 10.65
CA LEU A 15 -6.78 0.00 11.12
C LEU A 15 -7.90 1.00 10.83
N ASP A 16 -8.23 1.80 11.83
CA ASP A 16 -9.13 2.95 11.75
C ASP A 16 -8.38 4.30 11.88
N ALA A 17 -7.08 4.25 12.17
CA ALA A 17 -6.19 5.39 12.27
C ALA A 17 -4.77 5.03 11.78
N PRO A 18 -3.93 6.04 11.48
CA PRO A 18 -2.54 5.80 11.10
C PRO A 18 -1.74 5.08 12.19
N ASP A 19 -0.81 4.22 11.77
CA ASP A 19 0.01 3.38 12.65
C ASP A 19 1.47 3.34 12.18
N ARG A 20 2.35 3.94 12.99
CA ARG A 20 3.78 4.07 12.69
C ARG A 20 4.53 2.74 12.76
N GLU A 21 4.08 1.78 13.55
CA GLU A 21 4.70 0.46 13.59
C GLU A 21 4.41 -0.30 12.31
N VAL A 22 3.16 -0.20 11.83
CA VAL A 22 2.77 -0.75 10.53
C VAL A 22 3.55 -0.07 9.39
N ASP A 23 3.76 1.24 9.45
CA ASP A 23 4.58 1.94 8.44
C ASP A 23 6.02 1.42 8.37
N ARG A 24 6.63 1.14 9.53
CA ARG A 24 7.96 0.53 9.59
C ARG A 24 7.95 -0.89 9.00
N GLU A 25 6.95 -1.70 9.35
CA GLU A 25 6.84 -3.06 8.82
C GLU A 25 6.65 -3.09 7.30
N ILE A 26 5.90 -2.14 6.74
CA ILE A 26 5.77 -1.96 5.29
C ILE A 26 7.14 -1.67 4.66
N TRP A 27 7.94 -0.79 5.26
CA TRP A 27 9.29 -0.49 4.75
C TRP A 27 10.19 -1.73 4.78
N GLU A 28 10.24 -2.42 5.92
CA GLU A 28 11.03 -3.63 6.11
C GLU A 28 10.62 -4.72 5.11
N TYR A 29 9.31 -4.90 4.87
CA TYR A 29 8.79 -5.84 3.90
C TYR A 29 9.20 -5.50 2.46
N LEU A 30 9.08 -4.23 2.06
CA LEU A 30 9.32 -3.81 0.67
C LEU A 30 10.81 -3.70 0.32
N PHE A 31 11.65 -3.33 1.29
CA PHE A 31 13.04 -2.97 1.03
C PHE A 31 14.09 -3.80 1.80
N GLY A 32 13.68 -4.61 2.79
CA GLY A 32 14.56 -5.40 3.66
C GLY A 32 15.34 -4.52 4.66
N ASP A 33 16.51 -5.00 5.10
CA ASP A 33 17.42 -4.30 6.02
C ASP A 33 18.10 -3.04 5.43
N LYS A 34 17.56 -2.47 4.34
CA LYS A 34 18.12 -1.23 3.81
C LYS A 34 17.97 -0.13 4.87
N PRO A 35 19.04 0.61 5.17
CA PRO A 35 18.98 1.67 6.17
C PRO A 35 17.85 2.62 5.80
N VAL A 36 16.96 2.85 6.76
CA VAL A 36 15.89 3.83 6.63
C VAL A 36 16.57 5.17 6.37
N ASP A 37 16.30 5.77 5.22
CA ASP A 37 16.75 7.12 4.94
C ASP A 37 15.85 8.08 5.73
N PHE A 38 16.28 8.41 6.96
CA PHE A 38 15.59 9.33 7.85
C PHE A 38 15.54 10.78 7.34
N SER A 39 16.17 11.08 6.18
CA SER A 39 16.07 12.37 5.51
C SER A 39 14.87 12.49 4.55
N MET A 40 14.23 11.36 4.21
CA MET A 40 12.90 11.39 3.58
C MET A 40 11.85 11.77 4.64
N PRO A 41 10.73 12.42 4.27
CA PRO A 41 9.60 12.59 5.17
C PRO A 41 9.07 11.20 5.55
N LEU A 42 9.61 10.77 6.69
CA LEU A 42 9.38 9.63 7.55
C LEU A 42 8.07 8.90 7.26
N MET A 43 8.16 7.70 6.68
CA MET A 43 7.30 6.52 6.89
C MET A 43 5.89 6.84 7.46
N GLU A 44 5.16 7.74 6.83
CA GLU A 44 3.79 8.14 7.21
C GLU A 44 2.84 7.51 6.20
N TYR A 45 3.13 6.28 5.78
CA TYR A 45 2.44 5.63 4.69
C TYR A 45 0.95 5.47 5.01
N THR A 46 0.62 5.08 6.24
CA THR A 46 -0.76 4.96 6.74
C THR A 46 -1.40 6.31 7.04
N ALA A 47 -0.59 7.37 7.25
CA ALA A 47 -1.05 8.71 7.60
C ALA A 47 -1.23 9.65 6.39
N SER A 48 -0.52 9.41 5.29
CA SER A 48 -0.39 10.33 4.17
C SER A 48 -0.62 9.64 2.84
N VAL A 49 -1.63 10.12 2.11
CA VAL A 49 -1.94 9.65 0.75
C VAL A 49 -0.75 9.92 -0.18
N ASP A 50 -0.12 11.08 -0.06
CA ASP A 50 1.04 11.44 -0.88
C ASP A 50 2.23 10.50 -0.61
N ALA A 51 2.45 10.11 0.65
CA ALA A 51 3.50 9.15 1.00
C ALA A 51 3.19 7.76 0.42
N ALA A 52 1.93 7.31 0.48
CA ALA A 52 1.49 6.05 -0.12
C ALA A 52 1.62 6.06 -1.65
N ILE A 53 1.28 7.16 -2.33
CA ILE A 53 1.47 7.34 -3.78
C ILE A 53 2.96 7.32 -4.14
N ALA A 54 3.78 8.08 -3.42
CA ALA A 54 5.23 8.11 -3.64
C ALA A 54 5.85 6.73 -3.45
N LEU A 55 5.38 5.96 -2.47
CA LEU A 55 5.79 4.59 -2.24
C LEU A 55 5.37 3.67 -3.40
N ALA A 56 4.11 3.74 -3.84
CA ALA A 56 3.60 2.94 -4.96
C ALA A 56 4.39 3.20 -6.25
N ALA A 57 4.65 4.48 -6.58
CA ALA A 57 5.45 4.88 -7.72
C ALA A 57 6.91 4.38 -7.64
N ARG A 58 7.46 4.25 -6.43
CA ARG A 58 8.80 3.72 -6.19
C ARG A 58 8.87 2.20 -6.38
N VAL A 59 7.87 1.47 -5.88
CA VAL A 59 7.84 0.00 -5.94
C VAL A 59 7.47 -0.49 -7.34
N PHE A 60 6.52 0.19 -8.00
CA PHE A 60 6.00 -0.14 -9.32
C PHE A 60 6.07 1.07 -10.27
N PRO A 61 7.27 1.41 -10.77
CA PRO A 61 7.42 2.56 -11.66
C PRO A 61 6.65 2.33 -12.97
N GLY A 62 5.86 3.33 -13.35
CA GLY A 62 5.07 3.33 -14.59
C GLY A 62 3.69 2.69 -14.49
N TRP A 63 3.34 2.06 -13.37
CA TRP A 63 2.01 1.51 -13.15
C TRP A 63 0.99 2.62 -12.88
N HIS A 64 -0.27 2.32 -13.20
CA HIS A 64 -1.39 3.21 -12.95
C HIS A 64 -2.07 2.85 -11.64
N TRP A 65 -2.59 3.87 -10.94
CA TRP A 65 -3.34 3.68 -9.71
C TRP A 65 -4.59 4.54 -9.73
N SER A 66 -5.61 4.07 -9.02
CA SER A 66 -6.85 4.80 -8.79
C SER A 66 -7.24 4.68 -7.32
N ILE A 67 -7.91 5.70 -6.80
CA ILE A 67 -8.52 5.70 -5.47
C ILE A 67 -9.95 6.21 -5.65
N TYR A 68 -10.91 5.49 -5.10
CA TYR A 68 -12.32 5.79 -5.24
C TYR A 68 -13.13 5.30 -4.04
N ASP A 69 -14.31 5.87 -3.90
CA ASP A 69 -15.34 5.38 -2.99
C ASP A 69 -16.44 4.74 -3.84
N THR A 70 -16.69 3.44 -3.63
CA THR A 70 -17.66 2.65 -4.39
C THR A 70 -18.98 2.48 -3.65
N ASP A 71 -19.00 2.69 -2.34
CA ASP A 71 -20.10 2.27 -1.48
C ASP A 71 -20.72 3.40 -0.65
N GLY A 72 -20.04 4.55 -0.54
CA GLY A 72 -20.49 5.69 0.26
C GLY A 72 -20.56 5.39 1.76
N VAL A 73 -19.94 4.29 2.21
CA VAL A 73 -20.02 3.78 3.59
C VAL A 73 -18.79 4.17 4.41
N GLY A 74 -18.01 5.14 3.91
CA GLY A 74 -16.82 5.65 4.58
C GLY A 74 -15.62 4.71 4.49
N ARG A 75 -15.60 3.81 3.49
CA ARG A 75 -14.40 3.05 3.13
C ARG A 75 -13.81 3.59 1.84
N CYS A 76 -12.50 3.44 1.70
CA CYS A 76 -11.78 3.80 0.48
C CYS A 76 -11.32 2.53 -0.22
N ASN A 77 -11.41 2.54 -1.55
CA ASN A 77 -10.92 1.49 -2.41
C ASN A 77 -9.76 2.05 -3.25
N ALA A 78 -8.81 1.19 -3.56
CA ALA A 78 -7.69 1.52 -4.42
C ALA A 78 -7.40 0.38 -5.40
N GLN A 79 -7.02 0.76 -6.61
CA GLN A 79 -6.58 -0.17 -7.65
C GLN A 79 -5.15 0.12 -8.06
N LEU A 80 -4.46 -0.92 -8.52
CA LEU A 80 -3.16 -0.80 -9.15
C LEU A 80 -3.17 -1.66 -10.43
N GLU A 81 -2.80 -1.04 -11.55
CA GLU A 81 -2.85 -1.63 -12.89
C GLU A 81 -1.49 -1.57 -13.58
N ARG A 82 -1.14 -2.63 -14.30
CA ARG A 82 0.11 -2.67 -15.06
C ARG A 82 0.07 -1.70 -16.26
N PRO A 83 1.22 -1.21 -16.74
CA PRO A 83 1.25 -0.28 -17.87
C PRO A 83 0.76 -0.87 -19.19
N ASP A 84 0.89 -2.18 -19.36
CA ASP A 84 0.45 -2.94 -20.53
C ASP A 84 -0.99 -3.47 -20.41
N PHE A 85 -1.70 -3.03 -19.38
CA PHE A 85 -3.02 -3.52 -19.07
C PHE A 85 -4.10 -2.97 -20.02
N THR A 86 -4.94 -3.86 -20.57
CA THR A 86 -6.00 -3.51 -21.55
C THR A 86 -7.41 -3.92 -21.11
N GLY A 87 -7.65 -4.12 -19.80
CA GLY A 87 -8.85 -4.80 -19.27
C GLY A 87 -9.24 -4.43 -17.83
N ALA A 88 -9.69 -5.42 -17.03
CA ALA A 88 -10.24 -5.27 -15.66
C ALA A 88 -9.19 -5.34 -14.52
N GLU A 89 -9.04 -4.30 -13.70
CA GLU A 89 -8.30 -4.20 -12.42
C GLU A 89 -7.40 -5.40 -12.03
N ASP A 90 -6.08 -5.25 -12.11
CA ASP A 90 -5.12 -6.32 -11.76
C ASP A 90 -5.08 -6.59 -10.24
N PHE A 91 -5.12 -5.53 -9.42
CA PHE A 91 -5.09 -5.63 -7.97
C PHE A 91 -5.98 -4.57 -7.33
N ASP A 92 -6.73 -4.98 -6.31
CA ASP A 92 -7.61 -4.12 -5.53
C ASP A 92 -7.29 -4.18 -4.02
N GLY A 93 -7.79 -3.20 -3.27
CA GLY A 93 -7.63 -3.12 -1.83
C GLY A 93 -8.61 -2.12 -1.21
N THR A 94 -9.10 -2.45 -0.01
CA THR A 94 -10.08 -1.64 0.73
C THR A 94 -9.55 -1.31 2.11
N GLY A 95 -9.61 -0.04 2.51
CA GLY A 95 -9.14 0.45 3.80
C GLY A 95 -10.03 1.55 4.39
N ALA A 96 -9.79 1.89 5.66
CA ALA A 96 -10.49 2.97 6.35
C ALA A 96 -10.11 4.36 5.81
N THR A 97 -8.96 4.49 5.14
CA THR A 97 -8.49 5.72 4.50
C THR A 97 -7.97 5.42 3.11
N PRO A 98 -7.86 6.43 2.23
CA PRO A 98 -7.25 6.26 0.89
C PRO A 98 -5.83 5.71 0.95
N ALA A 99 -5.05 6.15 1.93
CA ALA A 99 -3.68 5.72 2.12
C ALA A 99 -3.62 4.23 2.48
N ILE A 100 -4.42 3.79 3.44
CA ILE A 100 -4.49 2.38 3.86
C ILE A 100 -4.97 1.49 2.70
N ALA A 101 -6.00 1.91 1.95
CA ALA A 101 -6.48 1.18 0.80
C ALA A 101 -5.37 0.97 -0.25
N LEU A 102 -4.65 2.05 -0.59
CA LEU A 102 -3.54 1.99 -1.55
C LEU A 102 -2.39 1.09 -1.07
N LEU A 103 -2.08 1.09 0.23
CA LEU A 103 -1.05 0.21 0.79
C LEU A 103 -1.43 -1.27 0.72
N ILE A 104 -2.69 -1.59 1.01
CA ILE A 104 -3.20 -2.98 0.87
C ILE A 104 -3.05 -3.43 -0.58
N THR A 105 -3.49 -2.61 -1.54
CA THR A 105 -3.37 -2.91 -2.97
C THR A 105 -1.91 -3.09 -3.38
N LEU A 106 -1.02 -2.19 -2.93
CA LEU A 106 0.41 -2.24 -3.22
C LEU A 106 1.05 -3.54 -2.71
N LEU A 107 0.74 -3.96 -1.48
CA LEU A 107 1.28 -5.17 -0.89
C LEU A 107 0.80 -6.43 -1.63
N ARG A 108 -0.47 -6.47 -2.04
CA ARG A 108 -1.03 -7.56 -2.87
C ARG A 108 -0.31 -7.67 -4.22
N ALA A 109 -0.12 -6.53 -4.90
CA ALA A 109 0.62 -6.49 -6.16
C ALA A 109 2.08 -6.95 -5.99
N LYS A 110 2.73 -6.56 -4.88
CA LYS A 110 4.10 -6.96 -4.57
C LYS A 110 4.23 -8.46 -4.34
N GLU A 111 3.28 -9.04 -3.61
CA GLU A 111 3.21 -10.48 -3.39
C GLU A 111 3.09 -11.25 -4.71
N ALA A 112 2.13 -10.88 -5.55
CA ALA A 112 1.90 -11.52 -6.84
C ALA A 112 3.08 -11.38 -7.82
N SER A 113 3.93 -10.36 -7.63
CA SER A 113 5.14 -10.16 -8.44
C SER A 113 6.34 -10.99 -7.99
N ASN A 114 6.28 -11.60 -6.79
CA ASN A 114 7.33 -12.45 -6.23
C ASN A 114 7.02 -13.96 -6.36
N ALA A 115 5.85 -14.32 -6.90
CA ALA A 115 5.41 -15.70 -7.18
C ALA A 115 5.94 -16.17 -8.55
#